data_AF-A0A7C2ZZD6-F1
#
_entry.id   AF-A0A7C2ZZD6-F1
#
_cell.length_a   1.000
_cell.length_b   1.000
_cell.length_c   1.000
_cell.angle_alpha   90.00
_cell.angle_beta   90.00
_cell.angle_gamma   90.00
#
_symmetry.space_group_name_H-M   'P 1'
#
loop_
_entity.id
_entity.type
_entity.pdbx_description
1 polymer ?
#
loop_
_entity_poly.entity_id
_entity_poly.type
_entity_poly.pdbx_seq_one_letter_code
_entity_poly.pdbx_strand_id
1 'polypeptide(L)' 'MSKQRQRTVFVCQQCGSQSARWLGRCPECGEWNSLVETAETPAPSTRSWGVPRSAPVPLAALRSAPVERWPTPLGEFN' A
#
# COMPACT_ATOMS: atom_id res chain seq x y z
N MET A 1 -0.38 -11.50 -16.85
CA MET A 1 -1.38 -10.41 -16.91
C MET A 1 -2.08 -10.33 -15.56
N SER A 2 -1.63 -9.44 -14.69
CA SER A 2 -2.14 -9.33 -13.31
C SER A 2 -3.55 -8.76 -13.33
N LYS A 3 -4.55 -9.60 -13.05
CA LYS A 3 -5.97 -9.20 -12.98
C LYS A 3 -6.15 -8.27 -11.78
N GLN A 4 -6.39 -6.99 -12.01
CA GLN A 4 -6.77 -6.09 -10.92
C GLN A 4 -8.11 -6.54 -10.35
N ARG A 5 -8.13 -6.84 -9.05
CA ARG A 5 -9.38 -7.12 -8.32
C ARG A 5 -10.07 -5.79 -8.08
N GLN A 6 -11.33 -5.71 -8.50
CA GLN A 6 -12.21 -4.60 -8.15
C GLN A 6 -12.28 -4.53 -6.62
N ARG A 7 -12.08 -3.33 -6.07
CA ARG A 7 -12.24 -3.08 -4.64
C ARG A 7 -13.67 -2.60 -4.40
N THR A 8 -14.33 -3.21 -3.43
CA THR A 8 -15.66 -2.76 -2.98
C THR A 8 -15.48 -1.82 -1.80
N VAL A 9 -16.25 -0.74 -1.79
CA VAL A 9 -16.22 0.31 -0.75
C VAL A 9 -17.64 0.55 -0.29
N PHE A 10 -17.84 0.81 0.99
CA PHE A 10 -19.14 1.08 1.60
C PHE A 10 -19.29 2.58 1.84
N VAL A 11 -20.29 3.19 1.20
CA VAL A 11 -20.56 4.64 1.25
C VAL A 11 -21.80 4.90 2.10
N CYS A 12 -21.72 5.81 3.06
CA CYS A 12 -22.87 6.22 3.86
C CYS A 12 -23.79 7.15 3.05
N GLN A 13 -25.07 6.81 2.93
CA GLN A 13 -26.06 7.62 2.22
C GLN A 13 -26.46 8.91 2.94
N GLN A 14 -26.16 9.05 4.24
CA GLN A 14 -26.50 10.25 5.01
C GLN A 14 -25.39 11.30 5.03
N CYS A 15 -24.13 10.89 5.15
CA CYS A 15 -23.00 11.81 5.27
C CYS A 15 -21.94 11.66 4.17
N GLY A 16 -22.03 10.65 3.31
CA GLY A 16 -21.06 10.40 2.24
C GLY A 16 -19.75 9.75 2.69
N SER A 17 -19.59 9.41 3.99
CA SER A 17 -18.39 8.75 4.50
C SER A 17 -18.14 7.42 3.81
N GLN A 18 -16.89 7.06 3.53
CA GLN A 18 -16.53 5.81 2.87
C GLN A 18 -15.74 4.88 3.81
N SER A 19 -16.01 3.58 3.76
CA SER A 19 -15.33 2.54 4.55
C SER A 19 -14.98 1.34 3.67
N ALA A 20 -13.83 0.72 3.90
CA ALA A 20 -13.41 -0.48 3.18
C ALA A 20 -14.11 -1.78 3.65
N ARG A 21 -14.93 -1.70 4.71
CA ARG A 21 -15.67 -2.84 5.26
C ARG A 21 -17.05 -2.41 5.77
N TRP A 22 -18.01 -3.34 5.79
CA TRP A 22 -19.33 -3.09 6.37
C TRP A 22 -19.22 -3.00 7.90
N LEU A 23 -19.77 -1.93 8.49
CA LEU A 23 -19.69 -1.66 9.93
C LEU A 23 -21.07 -1.63 10.62
N GLY A 24 -22.18 -1.74 9.88
CA GLY A 24 -23.55 -1.64 10.40
C GLY A 24 -23.96 -0.23 10.84
N ARG A 25 -23.06 0.50 11.51
CA ARG A 25 -23.19 1.90 11.92
C ARG A 25 -22.12 2.77 11.26
N CYS A 26 -22.50 3.94 10.75
CA CYS A 26 -21.55 4.91 10.25
C CYS A 26 -20.74 5.54 11.41
N PRO A 27 -19.39 5.56 11.37
CA PRO A 27 -18.57 6.16 12.42
C PRO A 27 -18.60 7.70 12.41
N GLU A 28 -18.95 8.32 11.28
CA GLU A 28 -18.97 9.78 11.12
C GLU A 28 -20.31 10.37 11.61
N CYS A 29 -21.45 9.84 11.16
CA CYS A 29 -22.77 10.37 11.53
C CYS A 29 -23.54 9.52 12.56
N GLY A 30 -23.06 8.33 12.92
CA GLY A 30 -23.73 7.45 13.89
C GLY A 30 -24.99 6.75 13.38
N GLU A 31 -25.36 6.94 12.12
CA GLU A 31 -26.56 6.36 11.52
C GLU A 31 -26.40 4.85 11.29
N TRP A 32 -27.48 4.10 11.50
CA TRP A 32 -27.52 2.66 11.30
C TRP A 32 -28.01 2.30 9.89
N ASN A 33 -27.53 1.19 9.33
CA ASN A 33 -27.98 0.64 8.04
C ASN A 33 -27.92 1.61 6.83
N SER A 34 -27.10 2.65 6.93
CA SER A 34 -26.96 3.69 5.91
C SER A 34 -25.71 3.52 5.03
N LEU A 35 -24.84 2.55 5.34
CA LEU A 35 -23.69 2.18 4.52
C LEU A 35 -24.16 1.31 3.36
N VAL A 36 -23.80 1.65 2.12
CA VAL A 36 -24.17 0.89 0.91
C VAL A 36 -22.93 0.56 0.09
N GLU A 37 -22.85 -0.68 -0.38
CA GLU A 37 -21.73 -1.17 -1.18
C GLU A 37 -21.70 -0.50 -2.56
N THR A 38 -20.56 0.05 -2.91
CA THR A 38 -20.29 0.72 -4.17
C THR A 38 -19.00 0.13 -4.76
N ALA A 39 -19.03 -0.22 -6.05
CA ALA A 39 -17.85 -0.66 -6.76
C ALA A 39 -16.98 0.55 -7.09
N GLU A 40 -15.76 0.60 -6.54
CA GLU A 40 -14.81 1.64 -6.89
C GLU A 40 -14.06 1.21 -8.16
N THR A 41 -14.20 2.01 -9.23
CA THR A 41 -13.35 1.84 -10.40
C THR A 41 -11.98 2.40 -10.04
N PRO A 42 -10.90 1.60 -10.08
CA PRO A 42 -9.59 2.11 -9.73
C PRO A 42 -9.23 3.24 -10.70
N ALA A 43 -9.10 4.46 -10.17
CA ALA A 43 -8.55 5.57 -10.94
C ALA A 43 -7.13 5.20 -11.40
N PRO A 44 -6.72 5.57 -12.62
CA PRO A 44 -5.36 5.31 -13.08
C PRO A 44 -4.38 6.01 -12.12
N SER A 45 -3.57 5.23 -11.41
CA SER A 45 -2.54 5.76 -10.52
C SER A 45 -1.48 6.47 -11.35
N THR A 46 -1.55 7.79 -11.39
CA THR A 46 -0.56 8.67 -12.04
C THR A 46 0.68 8.89 -11.18
N ARG A 47 0.81 8.20 -10.04
CA ARG A 47 1.94 8.39 -9.12
C ARG A 47 3.15 7.55 -9.55
N SER A 48 3.72 7.93 -10.69
CA SER A 48 5.10 7.60 -11.05
C SER A 48 5.99 8.77 -10.61
N TRP A 49 6.57 8.68 -9.41
CA TRP A 49 7.81 9.40 -9.17
C TRP A 49 8.81 8.89 -10.20
N GLY A 50 9.46 9.79 -10.94
CA GLY A 50 10.34 9.52 -12.09
C GLY A 50 11.64 8.76 -11.76
N VAL A 51 11.60 7.90 -10.74
CA VAL A 51 12.64 6.94 -10.44
C VAL A 51 12.55 5.82 -11.47
N PRO A 52 13.63 5.54 -12.23
CA PRO A 52 13.66 4.39 -13.10
C PRO A 52 13.41 3.12 -12.26
N ARG A 53 12.38 2.35 -12.63
CA ARG A 53 12.12 1.06 -12.00
C ARG A 53 13.20 0.08 -12.44
N SER A 54 14.10 -0.30 -11.53
CA SER A 54 14.95 -1.46 -11.74
C SER A 54 14.12 -2.75 -11.71
N ALA A 55 14.47 -3.73 -12.54
CA ALA A 55 13.87 -5.05 -12.44
C ALA A 55 14.23 -5.69 -11.09
N PRO A 56 13.32 -6.44 -10.45
CA PRO A 56 13.64 -7.19 -9.23
C PRO A 56 14.68 -8.27 -9.55
N VAL A 57 15.76 -8.30 -8.77
CA VAL A 57 16.84 -9.30 -8.90
C VAL A 57 16.81 -10.21 -7.67
N PRO A 58 16.84 -11.54 -7.82
CA PRO A 58 16.89 -12.44 -6.68
C PRO A 58 18.18 -12.24 -5.90
N LEU A 59 18.13 -12.35 -4.57
CA LEU A 59 19.29 -12.14 -3.70
C LEU A 59 20.48 -13.04 -4.09
N ALA A 60 20.20 -14.27 -4.54
CA ALA A 60 21.23 -15.21 -5.00
C ALA A 60 22.00 -14.74 -6.25
N ALA A 61 21.43 -13.84 -7.06
CA ALA A 61 22.10 -13.28 -8.23
C ALA A 61 22.92 -12.02 -7.90
N LEU A 62 22.80 -11.47 -6.68
CA LEU A 62 23.59 -10.34 -6.24
C LEU A 62 25.01 -10.81 -5.90
N ARG A 63 25.99 -10.32 -6.66
CA ARG A 63 27.41 -10.48 -6.34
C ARG A 63 27.81 -9.35 -5.41
N SER A 64 28.38 -9.68 -4.25
CA SER A 64 29.02 -8.67 -3.40
C SER A 64 30.35 -8.25 -4.02
N ALA A 65 30.57 -6.94 -4.10
CA ALA A 65 31.91 -6.41 -4.36
C ALA A 65 32.71 -6.44 -3.05
N PRO A 66 34.02 -6.73 -3.10
CA PRO A 66 34.87 -6.48 -1.95
C PRO A 66 34.91 -4.97 -1.68
N VAL A 67 34.50 -4.58 -0.48
CA VAL A 67 34.58 -3.20 0.00
C VAL A 67 35.53 -3.17 1.19
N GLU A 68 36.37 -2.13 1.25
CA GLU A 68 37.28 -1.88 2.37
C GLU A 68 36.48 -1.84 3.68
N ARG A 69 36.90 -2.61 4.69
CA ARG A 69 36.29 -2.51 6.02
C ARG A 69 36.79 -1.24 6.68
N TRP A 70 35.86 -0.38 7.09
CA TRP A 70 36.22 0.77 7.91
C TRP A 70 36.44 0.33 9.35
N PRO A 71 37.61 0.64 9.95
CA PRO A 71 37.87 0.28 11.32
C PRO A 71 36.99 1.11 12.26
N THR A 72 36.45 0.47 13.28
CA THR A 72 35.71 1.15 14.35
C THR A 72 36.57 1.26 15.61
N PRO A 73 36.36 2.28 16.46
CA PRO A 73 37.12 2.45 17.72
C PRO A 73 36.81 1.40 18.80
N LEU A 74 35.84 0.52 18.55
CA LEU A 74 35.39 -0.53 19.47
C LEU A 74 36.12 -1.82 19.11
N GLY A 75 36.88 -2.37 20.06
CA GLY A 75 37.76 -3.51 19.82
C GLY A 75 37.02 -4.79 19.40
N GLU A 76 35.73 -4.87 19.69
CA GLU A 76 34.87 -6.02 19.37
C GLU A 76 34.31 -6.03 17.94
N PHE A 77 34.49 -4.95 17.16
CA PHE A 77 33.87 -4.79 15.82
C PHE A 77 34.86 -4.61 14.66
N ASN A 78 36.15 -4.94 14.85
CA ASN A 78 37.17 -4.96 13.79
C ASN A 78 37.41 -6.38 13.25
#